data_AF-G5NIW2-F1
#
_entry.id   AF-G5NIW2-F1
#
_cell.length_a   1.000
_cell.length_b   1.000
_cell.length_c   1.000
_cell.angle_alpha   90.00
_cell.angle_beta   90.00
_cell.angle_gamma   90.00
#
_symmetry.space_group_name_H-M   'P 1'
#
loop_
_entity.id
_entity.type
_entity.pdbx_description
1 polymer ?
#
loop_
_entity_poly.entity_id
_entity_poly.type
_entity_poly.pdbx_seq_one_letter_code
_entity_poly.pdbx_strand_id
1 'polypeptide(L)'
;MAKLHDYYKDEVVNKLMTEFNYNSVMQVPRVEKITLNMGVGEAIADKKLLDNAAADLTAISGQKPLITKARKSVAGFKIRQGYHKVAIANVLKEEGFIEDFKVEGDTKPELELTLKYFQGKAVVESIQRVSRPGLRIYKRKDELPKVMAGLGIAVVSTSKGVMTDRAARQAGLGGEIICYVA
;
A
#
# COMPACT_ATOMS: atom_id res chain seq x y z
N MET A 1 10.49 13.69 43.66
CA MET A 1 10.91 12.62 42.72
C MET A 1 9.74 11.68 42.49
N ALA A 2 9.74 10.90 41.41
CA ALA A 2 8.64 10.00 41.07
C ALA A 2 8.69 8.75 41.98
N LYS A 3 7.64 8.52 42.76
CA LYS A 3 7.54 7.45 43.77
C LYS A 3 8.02 6.06 43.30
N LEU A 4 7.72 5.70 42.05
CA LEU A 4 8.12 4.41 41.47
C LEU A 4 9.61 4.34 41.08
N HIS A 5 10.21 5.47 40.70
CA HIS A 5 11.63 5.53 40.35
C HIS A 5 12.50 5.38 41.58
N ASP A 6 12.10 6.03 42.68
CA ASP A 6 12.81 5.95 43.97
C ASP A 6 12.67 4.52 44.52
N TYR A 7 11.45 3.95 44.50
CA TYR A 7 11.22 2.54 44.85
C TYR A 7 12.09 1.56 44.05
N TYR A 8 12.22 1.78 42.74
CA TYR A 8 13.04 0.94 41.89
C TYR A 8 14.52 0.99 42.28
N LYS A 9 15.06 2.20 42.52
CA LYS A 9 16.46 2.38 42.91
C LYS A 9 16.79 1.81 44.28
N ASP A 10 15.92 2.04 45.26
CA ASP A 10 16.22 1.78 46.65
C ASP A 10 15.93 0.32 47.04
N GLU A 11 14.84 -0.26 46.54
CA GLU A 11 14.46 -1.64 46.87
C GLU A 11 14.71 -2.64 45.75
N VAL A 12 14.23 -2.33 44.54
CA VAL A 12 14.14 -3.34 43.46
C VAL A 12 15.54 -3.71 42.95
N VAL A 13 16.43 -2.73 42.79
CA VAL A 13 17.81 -2.98 42.35
C VAL A 13 18.56 -3.93 43.30
N ASN A 14 18.40 -3.76 44.62
CA ASN A 14 19.06 -4.60 45.62
C ASN A 14 18.51 -6.04 45.62
N LYS A 15 17.19 -6.19 45.50
CA LYS A 15 16.54 -7.50 45.38
C LYS A 15 17.02 -8.22 44.11
N LEU A 16 17.04 -7.54 42.97
CA LEU A 16 17.47 -8.10 41.69
C LEU A 16 18.97 -8.44 41.66
N MET A 17 19.83 -7.64 42.29
CA MET A 17 21.26 -7.97 42.40
C MET A 17 21.49 -9.25 43.21
N THR A 18 20.71 -9.45 44.28
CA THR A 18 20.84 -10.63 45.16
C THR A 18 20.27 -11.89 44.50
N GLU A 19 19.12 -11.77 43.83
CA GLU A 19 18.42 -12.89 43.18
C GLU A 19 19.16 -13.40 41.94
N PHE A 20 19.69 -12.49 41.11
CA PHE A 20 20.33 -12.84 39.84
C PHE A 20 21.87 -12.77 39.89
N ASN A 21 22.44 -12.45 41.04
CA ASN A 21 23.88 -12.36 41.29
C ASN A 21 24.64 -11.52 40.25
N TYR A 22 24.13 -10.33 39.94
CA TYR A 22 24.76 -9.41 38.99
C TYR A 22 26.06 -8.82 39.54
N ASN A 23 27.08 -8.70 38.68
CA ASN A 23 28.39 -8.16 39.05
C ASN A 23 28.42 -6.62 39.10
N SER A 24 27.43 -5.97 38.48
CA SER A 24 27.37 -4.51 38.39
C SER A 24 25.93 -4.02 38.37
N VAL A 25 25.70 -2.88 39.04
CA VAL A 25 24.40 -2.18 39.07
C VAL A 25 23.90 -1.82 37.66
N MET A 26 24.80 -1.64 36.70
CA MET A 26 24.45 -1.34 35.31
C MET A 26 23.84 -2.52 34.56
N GLN A 27 23.98 -3.75 35.08
CA GLN A 27 23.37 -4.96 34.49
C GLN A 27 21.90 -5.12 34.89
N VAL A 28 21.44 -4.43 35.94
CA VAL A 28 20.07 -4.56 36.41
C VAL A 28 19.09 -4.03 35.35
N PRO A 29 18.09 -4.82 34.90
CA PRO A 29 17.15 -4.43 33.87
C PRO A 29 16.34 -3.20 34.23
N ARG A 30 16.23 -2.23 33.30
CA ARG A 30 15.49 -0.97 33.47
C ARG A 30 14.28 -0.92 32.55
N VAL A 31 13.24 -0.20 32.96
CA VAL A 31 12.12 0.13 32.07
C VAL A 31 12.56 1.26 31.14
N GLU A 32 12.73 0.96 29.85
CA GLU A 32 13.22 1.93 28.86
C GLU A 32 12.10 2.85 28.35
N LYS A 33 10.96 2.27 27.94
CA LYS A 33 9.79 3.01 27.46
C LYS A 33 8.50 2.19 27.58
N ILE A 34 7.38 2.87 27.74
CA ILE A 34 6.03 2.30 27.64
C ILE A 34 5.35 2.95 26.44
N THR A 35 4.96 2.14 25.46
CA THR A 35 4.24 2.61 24.27
C THR A 35 2.78 2.16 24.33
N LEU A 36 1.87 3.13 24.32
CA LEU A 36 0.43 2.89 24.25
C LEU A 36 -0.01 2.94 22.78
N ASN A 37 -0.71 1.90 22.33
CA ASN A 37 -1.22 1.79 20.97
C ASN A 37 -2.72 1.48 21.00
N MET A 38 -3.48 2.09 20.10
CA MET A 38 -4.90 1.84 19.90
C MET A 38 -5.17 1.64 18.42
N GLY A 39 -5.69 0.45 18.06
CA GLY A 39 -6.06 0.14 16.69
C GLY A 39 -7.46 0.65 16.38
N VAL A 40 -7.58 1.62 15.47
CA VAL A 40 -8.88 2.20 15.06
C VAL A 40 -9.11 1.90 13.58
N GLY A 41 -9.56 0.67 13.27
CA GLY A 41 -9.76 0.21 11.89
C GLY A 41 -10.94 0.87 11.16
N GLU A 42 -11.97 1.26 11.90
CA GLU A 42 -13.19 1.89 11.36
C GLU A 42 -13.03 3.38 11.04
N ALA A 43 -11.90 3.97 11.45
CA ALA A 43 -11.59 5.40 11.22
C ALA A 43 -11.42 5.79 9.74
N ILE A 44 -11.36 4.80 8.82
CA ILE A 44 -11.37 5.08 7.38
C ILE A 44 -12.74 5.66 6.96
N ALA A 45 -13.83 5.18 7.57
CA ALA A 45 -15.19 5.59 7.24
C ALA A 45 -15.63 6.83 8.03
N ASP A 46 -15.28 6.91 9.32
CA ASP A 46 -15.64 8.04 10.18
C ASP A 46 -14.42 8.65 10.89
N LYS A 47 -14.11 9.90 10.52
CA LYS A 47 -13.01 10.68 11.09
C LYS A 47 -13.25 11.00 12.57
N LYS A 48 -14.50 11.12 13.01
CA LYS A 48 -14.82 11.48 14.41
C LYS A 48 -14.39 10.39 15.40
N LEU A 49 -14.46 9.12 15.00
CA LEU A 49 -13.99 8.01 15.83
C LEU A 49 -12.49 8.09 16.10
N LEU A 50 -11.71 8.54 15.12
CA LEU A 50 -10.28 8.77 15.29
C LEU A 50 -10.01 9.92 16.26
N ASP A 51 -10.78 11.01 16.16
CA ASP A 51 -10.64 12.16 17.06
C ASP A 51 -11.01 11.78 18.51
N ASN A 52 -12.05 10.97 18.71
CA ASN A 52 -12.44 10.43 20.01
C ASN A 52 -11.36 9.50 20.59
N ALA A 53 -10.85 8.56 19.81
CA ALA A 53 -9.77 7.67 20.22
C ALA A 53 -8.49 8.43 20.62
N ALA A 54 -8.17 9.52 19.89
CA ALA A 54 -7.06 10.39 20.23
C ALA A 54 -7.30 11.15 21.55
N ALA A 55 -8.54 11.57 21.82
CA ALA A 55 -8.91 12.21 23.08
C ALA A 55 -8.78 11.25 24.27
N ASP A 56 -9.26 10.02 24.13
CA ASP A 56 -9.16 8.98 25.18
C ASP A 56 -7.70 8.65 25.49
N LEU A 57 -6.86 8.46 24.47
CA LEU A 57 -5.42 8.24 24.66
C LEU A 57 -4.73 9.45 25.29
N THR A 58 -5.18 10.67 24.98
CA THR A 58 -4.65 11.88 25.62
C THR A 58 -5.03 11.93 27.09
N ALA A 59 -6.26 11.56 27.44
CA ALA A 59 -6.71 11.49 28.83
C ALA A 59 -5.95 10.43 29.64
N ILE A 60 -5.65 9.26 29.04
CA ILE A 60 -4.92 8.17 29.70
C ILE A 60 -3.43 8.50 29.85
N SER A 61 -2.78 8.95 28.78
CA SER A 61 -1.32 9.13 28.75
C SER A 61 -0.86 10.52 29.19
N GLY A 62 -1.78 11.50 29.27
CA GLY A 62 -1.44 12.91 29.45
C GLY A 62 -0.67 13.53 28.28
N GLN A 63 -0.55 12.81 27.15
CA GLN A 63 0.22 13.22 25.99
C GLN A 63 -0.61 13.08 24.72
N LYS A 64 -0.39 13.98 23.76
CA LYS A 64 -1.06 13.89 22.46
C LYS A 64 -0.50 12.70 21.66
N PRO A 65 -1.32 11.71 21.27
CA PRO A 65 -0.85 10.55 20.55
C PRO A 65 -0.45 10.90 19.10
N LEU A 66 0.52 10.18 18.56
CA LEU A 66 0.88 10.25 17.15
C LEU A 66 -0.10 9.40 16.33
N ILE A 67 -0.82 10.03 15.39
CA ILE A 67 -1.72 9.32 14.49
C ILE A 67 -0.89 8.58 13.42
N THR A 68 -0.87 7.26 13.49
CA THR A 68 -0.19 6.42 12.51
C THR A 68 -1.14 6.12 11.34
N LYS A 69 -0.61 6.21 10.11
CA LYS A 69 -1.35 5.88 8.88
C LYS A 69 -0.87 4.53 8.34
N ALA A 70 -1.72 3.84 7.58
CA ALA A 70 -1.35 2.60 6.91
C ALA A 70 -0.13 2.81 5.99
N ARG A 71 0.86 1.90 6.09
CA ARG A 71 2.09 1.95 5.26
C ARG A 71 1.88 1.43 3.84
N LYS A 72 0.90 0.54 3.65
CA LYS A 72 0.56 -0.04 2.34
C LYS A 72 -0.69 0.65 1.80
N SER A 73 -0.62 1.10 0.56
CA SER A 73 -1.77 1.66 -0.16
C SER A 73 -2.44 0.57 -0.97
N VAL A 74 -3.71 0.34 -0.65
CA VAL A 74 -4.60 -0.54 -1.37
C VAL A 74 -5.56 0.32 -2.19
N ALA A 75 -5.65 0.08 -3.50
CA ALA A 75 -6.57 0.80 -4.37
C ALA A 75 -7.74 -0.13 -4.76
N GLY A 76 -8.95 0.22 -4.31
CA GLY A 76 -10.18 -0.46 -4.68
C GLY A 76 -10.85 0.17 -5.90
N PHE A 77 -11.08 -0.62 -6.96
CA PHE A 77 -11.78 -0.21 -8.17
C PHE A 77 -13.06 -1.01 -8.36
N LYS A 78 -14.21 -0.34 -8.36
CA LYS A 78 -15.51 -0.98 -8.68
C LYS A 78 -15.51 -1.47 -10.13
N ILE A 79 -15.72 -2.77 -10.34
CA ILE A 79 -15.77 -3.37 -11.68
C ILE A 79 -17.22 -3.29 -12.19
N ARG A 80 -17.40 -2.81 -13.43
CA ARG A 80 -18.64 -3.04 -14.19
C ARG A 80 -18.39 -4.24 -15.10
N GLN A 81 -19.37 -5.12 -15.25
CA GLN A 81 -19.25 -6.34 -16.07
C GLN A 81 -18.68 -5.99 -17.45
N GLY A 82 -17.49 -6.53 -17.71
CA GLY A 82 -16.62 -6.20 -18.84
C GLY A 82 -15.22 -6.69 -18.53
N TYR A 83 -14.79 -7.75 -19.20
CA TYR A 83 -13.59 -8.55 -18.92
C TYR A 83 -12.24 -7.79 -18.93
N HIS A 84 -12.22 -6.53 -19.36
CA HIS A 84 -10.98 -5.79 -19.59
C HIS A 84 -10.22 -5.40 -18.31
N LYS A 85 -10.89 -5.14 -17.18
CA LYS A 85 -10.19 -4.64 -15.97
C LYS A 85 -9.27 -5.69 -15.34
N VAL A 86 -9.72 -6.94 -15.27
CA VAL A 86 -8.93 -8.07 -14.75
C VAL A 86 -7.77 -8.36 -15.70
N ALA A 87 -8.01 -8.33 -17.01
CA ALA A 87 -6.96 -8.51 -18.01
C ALA A 87 -5.87 -7.44 -17.91
N ILE A 88 -6.24 -6.17 -17.71
CA ILE A 88 -5.27 -5.08 -17.48
C ILE A 88 -4.46 -5.33 -16.20
N ALA A 89 -5.11 -5.76 -15.12
CA ALA A 89 -4.42 -6.06 -13.85
C ALA A 89 -3.40 -7.22 -14.01
N ASN A 90 -3.74 -8.26 -14.77
CA ASN A 90 -2.80 -9.33 -15.11
C ASN A 90 -1.57 -8.79 -15.86
N VAL A 91 -1.77 -7.99 -16.90
CA VAL A 91 -0.66 -7.39 -17.67
C VAL A 91 0.22 -6.52 -16.78
N LEU A 92 -0.38 -5.72 -15.88
CA LEU A 92 0.38 -4.89 -14.93
C LEU A 92 1.19 -5.74 -13.94
N LYS A 93 0.68 -6.90 -13.54
CA LYS A 93 1.37 -7.83 -12.64
C LYS A 93 2.54 -8.52 -13.34
N GLU A 94 2.33 -9.00 -14.57
CA GLU A 94 3.35 -9.65 -15.40
C GLU A 94 4.53 -8.72 -15.71
N GLU A 95 4.25 -7.45 -16.01
CA GLU A 95 5.27 -6.43 -16.25
C GLU A 95 5.89 -5.89 -14.94
N GLY A 96 5.38 -6.30 -13.78
CA GLY A 96 5.95 -6.01 -12.46
C GLY A 96 5.64 -4.62 -11.90
N PHE A 97 4.63 -3.93 -12.43
CA PHE A 97 4.16 -2.62 -11.94
C PHE A 97 3.34 -2.74 -10.65
N ILE A 98 2.60 -3.84 -10.48
CA ILE A 98 1.86 -4.17 -9.25
C ILE A 98 2.42 -5.46 -8.64
N GLU A 99 2.26 -5.61 -7.32
CA GLU A 99 2.68 -6.81 -6.60
C GLU A 99 1.65 -7.92 -6.77
N ASP A 100 0.38 -7.60 -6.52
CA ASP A 100 -0.74 -8.54 -6.69
C ASP A 100 -2.08 -7.83 -6.90
N PHE A 101 -3.12 -8.58 -7.28
CA PHE A 101 -4.50 -8.10 -7.30
C PHE A 101 -5.48 -9.18 -6.83
N LYS A 102 -6.59 -8.74 -6.25
CA LYS A 102 -7.69 -9.59 -5.82
C LYS A 102 -9.01 -9.09 -6.38
N VAL A 103 -9.93 -10.01 -6.68
CA VAL A 103 -11.31 -9.70 -7.05
C VAL A 103 -12.22 -10.21 -5.93
N GLU A 104 -13.02 -9.33 -5.35
CA GLU A 104 -13.97 -9.67 -4.28
C GLU A 104 -15.41 -9.31 -4.66
N GLY A 105 -16.37 -10.15 -4.26
CA GLY A 105 -17.81 -9.90 -4.38
C GLY A 105 -18.47 -10.46 -5.64
N ASP A 106 -19.68 -11.00 -5.48
CA ASP A 106 -20.42 -11.70 -6.55
C ASP A 106 -21.28 -10.76 -7.41
N THR A 107 -22.12 -9.93 -6.78
CA THR A 107 -23.10 -9.09 -7.50
C THR A 107 -22.50 -7.77 -8.02
N LYS A 108 -21.43 -7.29 -7.38
CA LYS A 108 -20.69 -6.07 -7.74
C LYS A 108 -19.20 -6.29 -7.45
N PRO A 109 -18.48 -7.00 -8.35
CA PRO A 109 -17.09 -7.34 -8.08
C PRO A 109 -16.24 -6.06 -7.93
N GLU A 110 -15.42 -6.03 -6.89
CA GLU A 110 -14.43 -4.99 -6.62
C GLU A 110 -13.04 -5.56 -6.91
N LEU A 111 -12.22 -4.77 -7.63
CA LEU A 111 -10.83 -5.10 -7.92
C LEU A 111 -9.94 -4.37 -6.94
N GLU A 112 -9.23 -5.12 -6.12
CA GLU A 112 -8.24 -4.62 -5.18
C GLU A 112 -6.85 -4.79 -5.78
N LEU A 113 -6.09 -3.70 -5.92
CA LEU A 113 -4.70 -3.72 -6.40
C LEU A 113 -3.72 -3.47 -5.26
N THR A 114 -2.69 -4.30 -5.17
CA THR A 114 -1.52 -4.09 -4.29
C THR A 114 -0.41 -3.46 -5.11
N LEU A 115 -0.16 -2.17 -4.87
CA LEU A 115 0.87 -1.41 -5.58
C LEU A 115 2.28 -1.80 -5.12
N LYS A 116 3.21 -1.88 -6.07
CA LYS A 116 4.62 -2.17 -5.78
C LYS A 116 5.39 -0.88 -5.49
N TYR A 117 6.21 -0.93 -4.45
CA TYR A 117 7.13 0.14 -4.08
C TYR A 117 8.56 -0.38 -4.07
N PHE A 118 9.50 0.42 -4.59
CA PHE A 118 10.93 0.12 -4.60
C PHE A 118 11.69 1.30 -4.00
N GLN A 119 12.51 1.04 -2.97
CA GLN A 119 13.27 2.06 -2.24
C GLN A 119 12.40 3.24 -1.75
N GLY A 120 11.16 2.98 -1.35
CA GLY A 120 10.21 3.99 -0.89
C GLY A 120 9.57 4.83 -1.99
N LYS A 121 9.87 4.60 -3.27
CA LYS A 121 9.19 5.21 -4.42
C LYS A 121 8.20 4.22 -5.03
N ALA A 122 7.06 4.72 -5.51
CA ALA A 122 6.11 3.90 -6.25
C ALA A 122 6.74 3.46 -7.58
N VAL A 123 6.53 2.20 -7.96
CA VAL A 123 7.00 1.68 -9.25
C VAL A 123 6.18 2.26 -10.41
N VAL A 124 4.91 2.58 -10.15
CA VAL A 124 4.06 3.33 -11.08
C VAL A 124 4.08 4.79 -10.68
N GLU A 125 4.58 5.64 -11.54
CA GLU A 125 4.59 7.10 -11.37
C GLU A 125 3.31 7.73 -11.94
N SER A 126 2.85 7.25 -13.10
CA SER A 126 1.68 7.78 -13.78
C SER A 126 0.89 6.73 -14.55
N ILE A 127 -0.44 6.87 -14.52
CA ILE A 127 -1.36 6.12 -15.37
C ILE A 127 -2.23 7.11 -16.12
N GLN A 128 -2.13 7.11 -17.45
CA GLN A 128 -2.95 7.96 -18.30
C GLN A 128 -3.89 7.11 -19.14
N ARG A 129 -5.20 7.27 -18.94
CA ARG A 129 -6.20 6.65 -19.81
C ARG A 129 -6.30 7.41 -21.14
N VAL A 130 -6.12 6.67 -22.23
CA VAL A 130 -6.05 7.20 -23.59
C VAL A 130 -7.39 6.98 -24.30
N SER A 131 -7.84 5.72 -24.39
CA SER A 131 -9.15 5.43 -24.99
C SER A 131 -10.29 5.71 -24.02
N ARG A 132 -11.25 6.52 -24.48
CA ARG A 132 -12.48 6.88 -23.76
C ARG A 132 -13.68 6.43 -24.60
N PRO A 133 -14.86 6.15 -24.00
CA PRO A 133 -16.03 5.72 -24.77
C PRO A 133 -16.42 6.67 -25.91
N GLY A 134 -16.22 7.98 -25.74
CA GLY A 134 -16.46 8.99 -26.78
C GLY A 134 -15.28 9.24 -27.74
N LEU A 135 -14.11 8.68 -27.47
CA LEU A 135 -12.93 8.77 -28.34
C LEU A 135 -12.07 7.52 -28.17
N ARG A 136 -12.36 6.49 -28.98
CA ARG A 136 -11.55 5.27 -29.02
C ARG A 136 -10.40 5.45 -29.98
N ILE A 137 -9.19 5.17 -29.50
CA ILE A 137 -7.96 5.36 -30.27
C ILE A 137 -7.44 3.99 -30.66
N TYR A 138 -7.58 3.66 -31.95
CA TYR A 138 -7.05 2.43 -32.53
C TYR A 138 -5.78 2.74 -33.32
N LYS A 139 -4.78 1.88 -33.21
CA LYS A 139 -3.55 1.98 -34.00
C LYS A 139 -3.15 0.64 -34.58
N ARG A 140 -2.54 0.69 -35.76
CA ARG A 140 -1.91 -0.47 -36.40
C ARG A 140 -0.63 -0.86 -35.65
N LYS A 141 -0.16 -2.09 -35.86
CA LYS A 141 1.06 -2.62 -35.20
C LYS A 141 2.27 -1.68 -35.35
N ASP A 142 2.41 -1.08 -36.54
CA ASP A 142 3.55 -0.24 -36.91
C ASP A 142 3.47 1.17 -36.29
N GLU A 143 2.26 1.59 -35.90
CA GLU A 143 1.96 2.91 -35.35
C GLU A 143 1.78 2.88 -33.81
N LEU A 144 1.94 1.71 -33.18
CA LEU A 144 1.84 1.58 -31.74
C LEU A 144 2.85 2.54 -31.07
N PRO A 145 2.42 3.36 -30.10
CA PRO A 145 3.28 4.34 -29.47
C PRO A 145 4.34 3.67 -28.59
N LYS A 146 5.50 4.32 -28.45
CA LYS A 146 6.49 3.97 -27.43
C LYS A 146 6.35 4.97 -26.29
N VAL A 147 6.00 4.49 -25.09
CA VAL A 147 5.84 5.34 -23.91
C VAL A 147 7.21 5.65 -23.32
N MET A 148 7.52 6.93 -23.13
CA MET A 148 8.78 7.42 -22.54
C MET A 148 10.04 6.73 -23.12
N ALA A 149 10.15 6.73 -24.45
CA ALA A 149 11.26 6.08 -25.18
C ALA A 149 11.45 4.58 -24.88
N GLY A 150 10.41 3.90 -24.38
CA GLY A 150 10.43 2.48 -24.03
C GLY A 150 10.59 2.20 -22.54
N LEU A 151 10.68 3.22 -21.68
CA LEU A 151 10.69 3.04 -20.22
C LEU A 151 9.31 2.69 -19.65
N GLY A 152 8.23 3.15 -20.29
CA GLY A 152 6.86 2.79 -19.92
C GLY A 152 6.25 1.76 -20.87
N ILE A 153 5.02 1.37 -20.57
CA ILE A 153 4.22 0.47 -21.40
C ILE A 153 2.94 1.14 -21.89
N ALA A 154 2.49 0.76 -23.08
CA ALA A 154 1.13 1.03 -23.51
C ALA A 154 0.32 -0.27 -23.46
N VAL A 155 -0.83 -0.23 -22.78
CA VAL A 155 -1.74 -1.37 -22.71
C VAL A 155 -2.68 -1.31 -23.91
N VAL A 156 -2.66 -2.37 -24.72
CA VAL A 156 -3.37 -2.45 -25.99
C VAL A 156 -4.39 -3.59 -25.94
N SER A 157 -5.62 -3.29 -26.34
CA SER A 157 -6.67 -4.31 -26.57
C SER A 157 -6.60 -4.78 -28.01
N THR A 158 -6.25 -6.05 -28.21
CA THR A 158 -6.18 -6.68 -29.53
C THR A 158 -7.26 -7.76 -29.66
N SER A 159 -7.40 -8.36 -30.85
CA SER A 159 -8.31 -9.49 -31.07
C SER A 159 -7.97 -10.75 -30.25
N LYS A 160 -6.72 -10.89 -29.79
CA LYS A 160 -6.28 -12.01 -28.93
C LYS A 160 -6.35 -11.69 -27.44
N GLY A 161 -6.84 -10.50 -27.07
CA GLY A 161 -6.91 -10.05 -25.68
C GLY A 161 -6.09 -8.78 -25.42
N VAL A 162 -6.01 -8.42 -24.14
CA VAL A 162 -5.27 -7.25 -23.66
C VAL A 162 -3.82 -7.64 -23.43
N MET A 163 -2.89 -6.87 -23.98
CA MET A 163 -1.44 -7.12 -23.89
C MET A 163 -0.65 -5.81 -23.97
N THR A 164 0.67 -5.87 -23.77
CA THR A 164 1.55 -4.69 -23.92
C THR A 164 1.82 -4.36 -25.38
N ASP A 165 2.26 -3.12 -25.64
CA ASP A 165 2.65 -2.69 -26.98
C ASP A 165 3.80 -3.50 -27.56
N ARG A 166 4.72 -3.98 -26.72
CA ARG A 166 5.82 -4.86 -27.14
C ARG A 166 5.30 -6.21 -27.60
N ALA A 167 4.45 -6.86 -26.80
CA ALA A 167 3.84 -8.13 -27.14
C ALA A 167 2.95 -8.01 -28.40
N ALA A 168 2.19 -6.93 -28.53
CA ALA A 168 1.36 -6.66 -29.71
C ALA A 168 2.19 -6.51 -30.99
N ARG A 169 3.32 -5.78 -30.94
CA ARG A 169 4.24 -5.67 -32.09
C ARG A 169 4.82 -7.02 -32.48
N GLN A 170 5.25 -7.83 -31.50
CA GLN A 170 5.80 -9.17 -31.75
C GLN A 170 4.76 -10.12 -32.36
N ALA A 171 3.52 -10.05 -31.89
CA ALA A 171 2.40 -10.82 -32.44
C ALA A 171 1.89 -10.29 -33.79
N GLY A 172 2.39 -9.14 -34.26
CA GLY A 172 1.94 -8.50 -35.49
C GLY A 172 0.52 -7.94 -35.42
N LEU A 173 0.01 -7.63 -34.23
CA LEU A 173 -1.37 -7.20 -33.99
C LEU A 173 -1.44 -5.70 -33.67
N GLY A 174 -2.40 -5.03 -34.29
CA GLY A 174 -2.84 -3.68 -33.88
C GLY A 174 -4.02 -3.77 -32.89
N GLY A 175 -4.40 -2.63 -32.32
CA GLY A 175 -5.48 -2.62 -31.34
C GLY A 175 -5.84 -1.24 -30.79
N GLU A 176 -6.76 -1.26 -29.83
CA GLU A 176 -7.18 -0.08 -29.07
C GLU A 176 -6.15 0.24 -27.99
N ILE A 177 -5.69 1.48 -27.92
CA ILE A 177 -4.78 1.92 -26.85
C ILE A 177 -5.62 2.32 -25.64
N ILE A 178 -5.61 1.48 -24.62
CA ILE A 178 -6.41 1.70 -23.41
C ILE A 178 -5.77 2.78 -22.54
N CYS A 179 -4.51 2.57 -22.15
CA CYS A 179 -3.78 3.47 -21.26
C CYS A 179 -2.27 3.38 -21.47
N TYR A 180 -1.60 4.42 -21.00
CA TYR A 180 -0.16 4.46 -20.81
C TYR A 180 0.14 4.33 -19.32
N VAL A 181 1.21 3.61 -19.01
CA VAL A 181 1.70 3.38 -17.65
C VAL A 181 3.20 3.64 -17.66
N ALA A 182 3.66 4.45 -16.71
CA ALA A 182 5.05 4.79 -16.48
C ALA A 182 5.33 4.89 -14.99
#